data_AF-A0A529XMK0-F1
#
_entry.id   AF-A0A529XMK0-F1
#
_cell.length_a   1.000
_cell.length_b   1.000
_cell.length_c   1.000
_cell.angle_alpha   90.00
_cell.angle_beta   90.00
_cell.angle_gamma   90.00
#
_symmetry.space_group_name_H-M   'P 1'
#
loop_
_entity.id
_entity.type
_entity.pdbx_description
1 polymer ?
#
loop_
_entity_poly.entity_id
_entity_poly.type
_entity_poly.pdbx_seq_one_letter_code
_entity_poly.pdbx_strand_id
1 'polypeptide(L)'
;PGSPTATVAPSAPIAFTSAPSGGDTNVTFATVFRLDGSGVDIPGSSPQRVTNGTHTIQVDLTATKSPGIFPAGNYQGTVTVRCE
;
A
#
# COMPACT_ATOMS: atom_id res chain seq x y z
N PRO A 1 29.21 -14.11 10.70
CA PRO A 1 28.86 -13.25 9.55
C PRO A 1 27.33 -13.17 9.42
N GLY A 2 26.74 -12.01 9.76
CA GLY A 2 25.28 -11.84 9.73
C GLY A 2 24.76 -11.94 8.29
N SER A 3 23.68 -12.70 8.10
CA SER A 3 23.03 -12.80 6.79
C SER A 3 22.67 -11.38 6.31
N PRO A 4 22.94 -11.02 5.04
CA PRO A 4 22.51 -9.74 4.50
C PRO A 4 20.99 -9.62 4.66
N THR A 5 20.56 -8.44 5.10
CA THR A 5 19.15 -8.10 5.27
C THR A 5 18.81 -6.94 4.35
N ALA A 6 17.64 -7.00 3.73
CA ALA A 6 17.04 -5.91 2.97
C ALA A 6 15.94 -5.23 3.78
N THR A 7 15.41 -4.14 3.26
CA THR A 7 14.28 -3.39 3.81
C THR A 7 13.14 -3.38 2.80
N VAL A 8 11.91 -3.54 3.27
CA VAL A 8 10.70 -3.47 2.44
C VAL A 8 9.74 -2.41 2.96
N ALA A 9 9.23 -1.56 2.06
CA ALA A 9 8.25 -0.51 2.37
C ALA A 9 7.29 -0.26 1.19
N PRO A 10 5.98 -0.52 1.34
CA PRO A 10 4.97 -0.17 0.34
C PRO A 10 4.42 1.25 0.54
N SER A 11 4.42 2.08 -0.51
CA SER A 11 3.91 3.45 -0.44
C SER A 11 2.47 3.56 -0.95
N ALA A 12 1.60 4.22 -0.18
CA ALA A 12 0.26 4.55 -0.63
C ALA A 12 0.31 5.52 -1.83
N PRO A 13 -0.55 5.34 -2.85
CA PRO A 13 -0.74 6.34 -3.87
C PRO A 13 -1.31 7.62 -3.26
N ILE A 14 -1.03 8.76 -3.90
CA ILE A 14 -1.60 10.05 -3.51
C ILE A 14 -2.90 10.40 -4.24
N ALA A 15 -3.23 9.64 -5.28
CA ALA A 15 -4.41 9.78 -6.15
C ALA A 15 -4.65 8.48 -6.92
N PHE A 16 -5.86 8.28 -7.43
CA PHE A 16 -6.09 7.26 -8.46
C PHE A 16 -5.38 7.65 -9.77
N THR A 17 -4.82 6.67 -10.48
CA THR A 17 -4.29 6.87 -11.85
C THR A 17 -5.41 7.03 -12.88
N SER A 18 -6.60 6.51 -12.56
CA SER A 18 -7.82 6.72 -13.33
C SER A 18 -9.02 6.60 -12.39
N ALA A 19 -9.97 7.53 -12.51
CA ALA A 19 -11.22 7.52 -11.76
C ALA A 19 -12.34 8.18 -12.58
N PRO A 20 -13.62 7.87 -12.29
CA PRO A 20 -14.74 8.64 -12.81
C PRO A 20 -14.67 10.10 -12.37
N SER A 21 -15.37 10.99 -13.07
CA SER A 21 -15.44 12.42 -12.69
C SER A 21 -15.90 12.58 -11.24
N GLY A 22 -15.15 13.37 -10.46
CA GLY A 22 -15.37 13.55 -9.02
C GLY A 22 -14.96 12.37 -8.12
N GLY A 23 -14.47 11.27 -8.71
CA GLY A 23 -14.07 10.06 -7.98
C GLY A 23 -12.90 10.29 -7.02
N ASP A 24 -11.91 11.09 -7.44
CA ASP A 24 -10.68 11.34 -6.70
C ASP A 24 -10.77 12.55 -5.74
N THR A 25 -11.89 13.29 -5.77
CA THR A 25 -12.07 14.48 -4.90
C THR A 25 -12.20 14.07 -3.44
N ASN A 26 -11.40 14.71 -2.58
CA ASN A 26 -11.37 14.50 -1.12
C ASN A 26 -11.23 13.03 -0.72
N VAL A 27 -10.29 12.34 -1.38
CA VAL A 27 -9.94 10.95 -1.08
C VAL A 27 -8.62 10.93 -0.31
N THR A 28 -8.60 10.21 0.81
CA THR A 28 -7.37 9.87 1.51
C THR A 28 -7.03 8.41 1.25
N PHE A 29 -5.74 8.13 1.05
CA PHE A 29 -5.23 6.79 0.80
C PHE A 29 -4.36 6.33 1.96
N ALA A 30 -4.52 5.07 2.34
CA ALA A 30 -3.69 4.41 3.34
C ALA A 30 -3.28 3.04 2.82
N THR A 31 -2.03 2.66 3.07
CA THR A 31 -1.56 1.29 2.85
C THR A 31 -1.13 0.68 4.17
N VAL A 32 -1.53 -0.57 4.37
CA VAL A 32 -0.95 -1.46 5.37
C VAL A 32 -0.40 -2.69 4.66
N PHE A 33 0.58 -3.34 5.27
CA PHE A 33 1.10 -4.59 4.76
C PHE A 33 1.41 -5.60 5.85
N ARG A 34 1.44 -6.86 5.45
CA ARG A 34 1.73 -8.01 6.29
C ARG A 34 2.82 -8.85 5.63
N LEU A 35 3.84 -9.20 6.41
CA LEU A 35 4.94 -10.05 5.99
C LEU A 35 4.72 -11.48 6.45
N ASP A 36 5.01 -12.44 5.56
CA ASP A 36 5.15 -13.87 5.85
C ASP A 36 3.95 -14.48 6.61
N GLY A 37 2.74 -14.00 6.30
CA GLY A 37 1.51 -14.48 6.93
C GLY A 37 1.35 -14.10 8.41
N SER A 38 2.14 -13.13 8.92
CA SER A 38 2.13 -12.71 10.33
C SER A 38 0.78 -12.24 10.86
N GLY A 39 -0.12 -11.76 10.00
CA GLY A 39 -1.41 -11.19 10.40
C GLY A 39 -1.33 -9.82 11.09
N VAL A 40 -0.13 -9.27 11.28
CA VAL A 40 0.10 -7.96 11.92
C VAL A 40 0.18 -6.88 10.86
N ASP A 41 -0.74 -5.92 10.90
CA ASP A 41 -0.72 -4.77 9.99
C ASP A 41 0.44 -3.83 10.32
N ILE A 42 1.27 -3.59 9.32
CA ILE A 42 2.39 -2.66 9.37
C ILE A 42 2.03 -1.45 8.49
N PRO A 43 2.12 -0.20 9.00
CA PRO A 43 1.90 0.97 8.16
C PRO A 43 2.86 0.98 6.97
N GLY A 44 2.37 1.23 5.75
CA GLY A 44 3.19 1.20 4.54
C GLY A 44 4.37 2.17 4.54
N SER A 45 4.26 3.27 5.29
CA SER A 45 5.35 4.23 5.51
C SER A 45 6.41 3.77 6.52
N SER A 46 6.28 2.58 7.11
CA SER A 46 7.21 2.01 8.08
C SER A 46 8.08 0.93 7.42
N PRO A 47 9.36 1.21 7.12
CA PRO A 47 10.23 0.23 6.49
C PRO A 47 10.50 -0.96 7.43
N GLN A 48 10.46 -2.18 6.89
CA GLN A 48 10.70 -3.41 7.64
C GLN A 48 11.94 -4.15 7.16
N ARG A 49 12.81 -4.52 8.09
CA ARG A 49 14.00 -5.31 7.79
C ARG A 49 13.61 -6.77 7.60
N VAL A 50 14.03 -7.35 6.48
CA VAL A 50 13.83 -8.75 6.10
C VAL A 50 15.18 -9.41 5.84
N THR A 51 15.29 -10.70 6.13
CA THR A 51 16.46 -11.49 5.73
C THR A 51 16.45 -11.70 4.21
N ASN A 52 17.60 -11.91 3.58
CA ASN A 52 17.59 -12.29 2.16
C ASN A 52 16.85 -13.63 1.96
N GLY A 53 15.92 -13.64 1.01
CA GLY A 53 15.09 -14.81 0.70
C GLY A 53 13.78 -14.42 0.04
N THR A 54 12.93 -15.41 -0.17
CA THR A 54 11.56 -15.20 -0.66
C THR A 54 10.66 -14.84 0.49
N HIS A 55 10.01 -13.67 0.41
CA HIS A 55 9.02 -13.20 1.38
C HIS A 55 7.67 -13.02 0.71
N THR A 56 6.60 -13.38 1.42
CA THR A 56 5.24 -13.07 0.98
C THR A 56 4.82 -11.75 1.60
N ILE A 57 4.34 -10.84 0.77
CA ILE A 57 3.84 -9.54 1.18
C ILE A 57 2.38 -9.47 0.77
N GLN A 58 1.48 -9.32 1.74
CA GLN A 58 0.13 -8.86 1.46
C GLN A 58 0.08 -7.36 1.67
N VAL A 59 -0.45 -6.62 0.69
CA VAL A 59 -0.63 -5.18 0.75
C VAL A 59 -2.12 -4.89 0.61
N ASP A 60 -2.66 -4.16 1.58
CA ASP A 60 -4.01 -3.64 1.49
C ASP A 60 -3.95 -2.13 1.25
N LEU A 61 -4.63 -1.68 0.20
CA LEU A 61 -4.85 -0.27 -0.10
C LEU A 61 -6.28 0.10 0.30
N THR A 62 -6.41 1.09 1.17
CA THR A 62 -7.70 1.69 1.53
C THR A 62 -7.79 3.09 0.96
N ALA A 63 -8.87 3.38 0.24
CA ALA A 63 -9.24 4.72 -0.20
C ALA A 63 -10.50 5.16 0.56
N THR A 64 -10.44 6.31 1.24
CA THR A 64 -11.55 6.85 2.04
C THR A 64 -11.99 8.18 1.46
N LYS A 65 -13.27 8.32 1.10
CA LYS A 65 -13.84 9.57 0.59
C LYS A 65 -14.51 10.36 1.71
N SER A 66 -14.27 11.67 1.77
CA SER A 66 -14.91 12.54 2.77
C SER A 66 -15.15 13.96 2.25
N PRO A 67 -16.40 14.45 2.12
CA PRO A 67 -17.67 13.74 2.27
C PRO A 67 -18.07 12.96 1.00
N GLY A 68 -19.17 12.21 1.11
CA GLY A 68 -19.86 11.61 -0.04
C GLY A 68 -19.48 10.15 -0.31
N ILE A 69 -19.88 9.67 -1.49
CA ILE A 69 -19.66 8.29 -1.94
C ILE A 69 -18.81 8.26 -3.21
N PHE A 70 -18.10 7.17 -3.43
CA PHE A 70 -17.41 6.94 -4.70
C PHE A 70 -18.46 6.78 -5.82
N PRO A 71 -18.41 7.58 -6.90
CA PRO A 71 -19.26 7.36 -8.06
C PRO A 71 -19.02 5.99 -8.69
N ALA A 72 -20.03 5.43 -9.36
CA ALA A 72 -19.89 4.17 -10.07
C ALA A 72 -18.90 4.29 -11.24
N GLY A 73 -18.08 3.26 -11.43
CA GLY A 73 -17.14 3.18 -12.54
C GLY A 73 -15.84 2.50 -12.15
N ASN A 74 -14.87 2.56 -13.06
CA ASN A 74 -13.57 1.93 -12.86
C ASN A 74 -12.60 2.88 -12.15
N TYR A 75 -11.93 2.35 -11.14
CA TYR A 75 -10.85 3.03 -10.41
C TYR A 75 -9.56 2.25 -10.61
N GLN A 76 -8.47 2.96 -10.86
CA GLN A 76 -7.14 2.38 -10.94
C GLN A 76 -6.22 3.08 -9.96
N GLY A 77 -5.52 2.29 -9.14
CA GLY A 77 -4.52 2.77 -8.19
C GLY A 77 -3.28 1.90 -8.26
N THR A 78 -2.13 2.46 -7.91
CA THR A 78 -0.86 1.74 -7.94
C THR A 78 -0.17 1.89 -6.60
N VAL A 79 0.12 0.77 -5.94
CA VAL A 79 1.01 0.72 -4.77
C VAL A 79 2.38 0.30 -5.24
N THR A 80 3.40 1.09 -4.89
CA THR A 80 4.79 0.77 -5.19
C THR A 80 5.44 0.15 -3.96
N VAL A 81 6.01 -1.05 -4.13
CA VAL A 81 6.82 -1.71 -3.10
C VAL A 81 8.29 -1.42 -3.39
N ARG A 82 8.99 -0.82 -2.42
CA ARG A 82 10.43 -0.60 -2.50
C ARG A 82 11.16 -1.66 -1.67
N CYS A 83 12.16 -2.29 -2.28
CA CYS A 83 13.07 -3.24 -1.65
C CYS A 83 14.50 -2.71 -1.77
N GLU A 84 15.21 -2.53 -0.67
CA GLU A 84 16.59 -1.99 -0.64
C GLU A 84 17.51 -2.67 0.37
#